data_AF-A0A1G2RT41-F1
#
_entry.id   AF-A0A1G2RT41-F1
#
_cell.length_a   1.000
_cell.length_b   1.000
_cell.length_c   1.000
_cell.angle_alpha   90.00
_cell.angle_beta   90.00
_cell.angle_gamma   90.00
#
_symmetry.space_group_name_H-M   'P 1'
#
loop_
_entity.id
_entity.type
_entity.pdbx_description
1 polymer ?
#
loop_
_entity_poly.entity_id
_entity_poly.type
_entity_poly.pdbx_seq_one_letter_code
_entity_poly.pdbx_strand_id
1 'polypeptide(L)' 'ERNILSAGCELHIDCAEELEKDGSQLANLWGANAYSKTKQIDFVSFINIRPAIGNRTMEIENPEIRKKVEVIIQNILFQ' A
#
# COMPACT_ATOMS: atom_id res chain seq x y z
N GLU A 1 -5.78 8.61 8.05
CA GLU A 1 -5.07 7.32 7.91
C GLU A 1 -5.32 6.48 9.16
N ARG A 2 -5.63 5.18 8.99
CA ARG A 2 -6.03 4.25 10.07
C ARG A 2 -4.90 3.33 10.53
N ASN A 3 -3.72 3.39 9.90
CA ASN A 3 -2.54 2.56 10.19
C ASN A 3 -2.83 1.04 10.17
N ILE A 4 -3.69 0.61 9.26
CA ILE A 4 -4.03 -0.80 9.02
C ILE A 4 -3.51 -1.22 7.64
N LEU A 5 -3.31 -2.51 7.44
CA LEU A 5 -3.02 -3.10 6.15
C LEU A 5 -3.87 -4.35 5.93
N SER A 6 -4.19 -4.62 4.67
CA SER A 6 -4.71 -5.91 4.21
C SER A 6 -3.62 -6.59 3.38
N ALA A 7 -3.43 -7.89 3.55
CA ALA A 7 -2.37 -8.67 2.91
C ALA A 7 -2.83 -10.09 2.62
N GLY A 8 -2.15 -10.76 1.68
CA GLY A 8 -2.46 -12.14 1.27
C GLY A 8 -3.52 -12.26 0.18
N CYS A 9 -3.92 -11.15 -0.45
CA CYS A 9 -4.83 -11.16 -1.58
C CYS A 9 -4.14 -11.59 -2.88
N GLU A 10 -4.94 -12.02 -3.86
CA GLU A 10 -4.45 -12.35 -5.20
C GLU A 10 -3.98 -11.09 -5.93
N LEU A 11 -4.76 -10.01 -5.85
CA LEU A 11 -4.43 -8.71 -6.41
C LEU A 11 -4.47 -7.61 -5.34
N HIS A 12 -3.71 -6.53 -5.56
CA HIS A 12 -3.77 -5.35 -4.66
C HIS A 12 -5.16 -4.72 -4.62
N ILE A 13 -5.95 -4.84 -5.68
CA ILE A 13 -7.31 -4.29 -5.73
C ILE A 13 -8.24 -5.01 -4.75
N ASP A 14 -8.13 -6.34 -4.62
CA ASP A 14 -8.96 -7.11 -3.68
C ASP A 14 -8.67 -6.67 -2.23
N CYS A 15 -7.39 -6.50 -1.91
CA CYS A 15 -6.98 -5.99 -0.60
C CYS A 15 -7.46 -4.55 -0.36
N ALA A 16 -7.48 -3.71 -1.41
CA ALA A 16 -8.00 -2.36 -1.32
C ALA A 16 -9.53 -2.34 -1.09
N GLU A 17 -10.27 -3.21 -1.77
CA GLU A 17 -11.72 -3.36 -1.58
C GLU A 17 -12.07 -3.79 -0.16
N GLU A 18 -11.32 -4.72 0.44
CA GLU A 18 -11.54 -5.12 1.83
C GLU A 18 -11.29 -3.96 2.81
N LEU A 19 -10.25 -3.15 2.56
CA LEU A 19 -9.99 -1.96 3.36
C LEU A 19 -11.08 -0.90 3.18
N GLU A 20 -11.62 -0.76 1.98
CA GLU A 20 -12.74 0.15 1.68
C GLU A 20 -14.03 -0.29 2.37
N LYS A 21 -14.36 -1.58 2.32
CA LYS A 21 -15.50 -2.18 3.05
C LYS A 21 -15.37 -1.99 4.57
N ASP A 22 -14.15 -2.06 5.09
CA ASP A 22 -13.83 -1.77 6.50
C ASP A 22 -13.91 -0.25 6.82
N GLY A 23 -14.18 0.62 5.84
CA GLY A 23 -14.39 2.06 6.00
C GLY A 23 -13.16 2.93 5.71
N SER A 24 -12.11 2.37 5.09
CA SER A 24 -10.98 3.17 4.61
C SER A 24 -11.37 3.96 3.37
N GLN A 25 -10.89 5.19 3.27
CA GLN A 25 -11.10 5.99 2.06
C GLN A 25 -10.10 5.59 0.98
N LEU A 26 -10.56 5.38 -0.24
CA LEU A 26 -9.73 5.02 -1.40
C LEU A 26 -8.51 5.96 -1.58
N ALA A 27 -8.70 7.26 -1.33
CA ALA A 27 -7.63 8.27 -1.40
C ALA A 27 -6.43 7.97 -0.48
N ASN A 28 -6.64 7.22 0.61
CA ASN A 28 -5.61 6.86 1.59
C ASN A 28 -5.01 5.46 1.36
N LEU A 29 -5.52 4.68 0.40
CA LEU A 29 -5.04 3.32 0.12
C LEU A 29 -3.84 3.37 -0.82
N TRP A 30 -2.82 2.55 -0.57
CA TRP A 30 -1.61 2.45 -1.39
C TRP A 30 -1.13 1.00 -1.44
N GLY A 31 -0.61 0.59 -2.59
CA GLY A 31 -0.18 -0.79 -2.84
C GLY A 31 1.34 -0.96 -2.73
N ALA A 32 1.77 -2.05 -2.11
CA ALA A 32 3.16 -2.48 -2.07
C ALA A 32 3.24 -4.00 -1.99
N ASN A 33 4.36 -4.56 -2.44
CA ASN A 33 4.72 -5.97 -2.21
C ASN A 33 5.63 -6.05 -0.99
N ALA A 34 5.32 -6.94 -0.06
CA ALA A 34 6.14 -7.18 1.13
C ALA A 34 6.59 -8.63 1.18
N TYR A 35 7.91 -8.84 1.19
CA TYR A 35 8.51 -10.16 1.18
C TYR A 35 8.95 -10.55 2.59
N SER A 36 8.16 -11.37 3.27
CA SER A 36 8.40 -11.74 4.68
C SER A 36 9.77 -12.38 4.93
N LYS A 37 10.29 -13.17 3.98
CA LYS A 37 11.60 -13.85 4.12
C LYS A 37 12.79 -12.89 4.05
N THR A 38 12.75 -11.91 3.16
CA THR A 38 13.85 -10.96 2.92
C THR A 38 13.66 -9.64 3.65
N LYS A 39 12.47 -9.40 4.21
CA LYS A 39 12.03 -8.10 4.75
C LYS A 39 12.14 -6.95 3.72
N GLN A 40 12.07 -7.28 2.43
CA GLN A 40 12.08 -6.31 1.35
C GLN A 40 10.66 -5.79 1.08
N ILE A 41 10.56 -4.51 0.71
CA ILE A 41 9.31 -3.86 0.32
C ILE A 41 9.50 -3.24 -1.07
N ASP A 42 8.67 -3.65 -2.03
CA ASP A 42 8.60 -3.02 -3.34
C ASP A 42 7.33 -2.18 -3.45
N PHE A 43 7.48 -0.87 -3.60
CA PHE A 43 6.36 0.08 -3.62
C PHE A 43 5.66 0.17 -4.99
N VAL A 44 5.65 -0.94 -5.74
CA VAL A 44 5.13 -1.03 -7.11
C VAL A 44 3.77 -1.72 -7.07
N SER A 45 2.74 -1.05 -7.56
CA SER A 45 1.40 -1.63 -7.75
C SER A 45 0.59 -0.85 -8.79
N PHE A 46 -0.33 -1.53 -9.49
CA PHE A 46 -1.25 -0.88 -10.43
C PHE A 46 -2.14 0.16 -9.76
N ILE A 47 -2.57 -0.06 -8.51
CA ILE A 47 -3.46 0.86 -7.79
C ILE A 47 -2.80 2.20 -7.42
N ASN A 48 -1.47 2.31 -7.58
CA ASN A 48 -0.70 3.51 -7.32
C ASN A 48 -0.73 4.51 -8.49
N ILE A 49 -1.13 4.07 -9.70
CA ILE A 49 -1.28 4.97 -10.85
C ILE A 49 -2.51 5.87 -10.61
N ARG A 50 -2.24 7.12 -10.19
CA ARG A 50 -3.25 8.12 -9.83
C ARG A 50 -2.87 9.49 -10.38
N PRO A 51 -3.05 9.72 -11.70
CA PRO A 51 -2.68 10.98 -12.35
C PRO A 51 -3.37 12.21 -11.73
N ALA A 52 -4.58 12.03 -11.19
CA ALA A 52 -5.37 13.10 -10.56
C ALA A 52 -4.70 13.71 -9.31
N ILE A 53 -3.84 12.95 -8.62
CA ILE A 53 -3.10 13.40 -7.44
C ILE A 53 -1.58 13.43 -7.67
N GLY A 54 -1.16 13.40 -8.94
CA GLY A 54 0.23 13.56 -9.36
C GLY A 54 1.09 12.29 -9.40
N ASN A 55 0.59 11.12 -8.98
CA ASN A 55 1.36 9.87 -9.03
C ASN A 55 1.10 9.14 -10.35
N ARG A 56 2.01 9.25 -11.33
CA ARG A 56 1.75 8.76 -12.71
C ARG A 56 2.32 7.37 -12.99
N THR A 57 3.07 6.82 -12.06
CA THR A 57 3.72 5.51 -12.21
C THR A 57 3.11 4.50 -11.23
N MET A 58 3.52 3.24 -11.35
CA MET A 58 3.15 2.21 -10.38
C MET A 58 3.92 2.36 -9.05
N GLU A 59 5.00 3.15 -9.05
CA GLU A 59 5.73 3.45 -7.83
C GLU A 59 5.00 4.50 -7.00
N ILE A 60 5.16 4.44 -5.68
CA ILE A 60 4.80 5.54 -4.80
C ILE A 60 5.90 6.62 -4.90
N GLU A 61 5.65 7.67 -5.67
CA GLU A 61 6.62 8.74 -5.97
C GLU A 61 6.76 9.72 -4.80
N ASN A 62 5.69 9.93 -4.04
CA ASN A 62 5.74 10.81 -2.87
C ASN A 62 6.52 10.13 -1.72
N PRO A 63 7.66 10.71 -1.27
CA PRO A 63 8.52 10.10 -0.26
C PRO A 63 7.86 10.02 1.13
N GLU A 64 6.97 10.96 1.47
CA GLU A 64 6.24 10.94 2.75
C GLU A 64 5.24 9.79 2.79
N ILE A 65 4.51 9.57 1.70
CA ILE A 65 3.58 8.44 1.57
C ILE A 65 4.36 7.12 1.59
N ARG A 66 5.45 7.02 0.83
CA ARG A 66 6.31 5.84 0.80
C ARG A 66 6.79 5.47 2.21
N LYS A 67 7.27 6.45 2.97
CA LYS A 67 7.72 6.26 4.37
C LYS A 67 6.59 5.78 5.29
N LYS A 68 5.37 6.30 5.15
CA LYS A 68 4.23 5.84 5.94
C LYS A 68 3.87 4.39 5.65
N VAL A 69 3.81 4.03 4.37
CA VAL A 69 3.54 2.64 3.93
C VAL A 69 4.62 1.70 4.47
N GLU A 70 5.90 2.10 4.37
CA GLU A 70 7.03 1.35 4.91
C GLU A 70 6.87 1.08 6.41
N VAL A 71 6.61 2.12 7.20
CA VAL A 71 6.45 2.00 8.66
C VAL A 71 5.29 1.06 9.02
N ILE A 72 4.15 1.15 8.32
CA ILE A 72 2.99 0.28 8.56
C ILE A 72 3.35 -1.18 8.27
N ILE A 73 4.00 -1.46 7.14
CA ILE A 73 4.41 -2.82 6.76
C ILE A 73 5.42 -3.38 7.76
N GLN A 74 6.45 -2.60 8.10
CA GLN A 74 7.50 -3.04 9.04
C GLN A 74 6.90 -3.38 10.41
N ASN A 75 6.00 -2.53 10.91
CA ASN A 75 5.39 -2.71 12.23
C ASN A 75 4.44 -3.91 12.32
N ILE A 76 3.78 -4.29 11.22
CA ILE A 76 2.74 -5.33 11.22
C ILE A 76 3.26 -6.67 10.67
N LEU A 77 4.03 -6.67 9.57
CA LEU A 77 4.42 -7.88 8.85
C LEU A 77 5.83 -8.40 9.16
N PHE A 78 6.76 -7.56 9.62
CA PHE A 78 8.17 -7.92 9.77
C PHE A 78 8.63 -8.07 11.22
N GLN A 79 7.70 -8.27 12.15
CA GLN A 79 8.00 -8.61 13.55
C GLN A 79 8.81 -9.91 13.66
#